data_AF-Q5HXQ6-F1
#
_entry.id   AF-Q5HXQ6-F1
#
_cell.length_a   1.000
_cell.length_b   1.000
_cell.length_c   1.000
_cell.angle_alpha   90.00
_cell.angle_beta   90.00
_cell.angle_gamma   90.00
#
_symmetry.space_group_name_H-M   'P 1'
#
loop_
_entity.id
_entity.type
_entity.pdbx_description
1 polymer ?
#
loop_
_entity_poly.entity_id
_entity_poly.type
_entity_poly.pdbx_seq_one_letter_code
_entity_poly.pdbx_strand_id
1 'polypeptide(L)'
;MPGRNAGHAVSHSLVRRLRLLCSSSLYRTTMSDARTLDRARKGRSGIKPGTYDLTPEFLISLRTALQRRRHRRSSKMPSYGTREINGQRVRHTVALGTHCLPATILQQAELRQFALPFDWIHATPGMIRHCLENDFADFLPEQGERHHPTFRDRFGLKEIFLHKDPQSEGDRAYYQRCIERFRLLMKSRDAKLFVMISRPSNPIGWHFPELVDLLNRMTSNAELLAIQLQPQRDKGESVGMELSQERNGSRLYDYRPVSDESALGYFPDIMDELMILRLIYQYHLDPVTLP
;
A
#
# COMPACT_ATOMS: atom_id res chain seq x y z
N MET A 1 54.02 -4.23 -8.58
CA MET A 1 54.05 -5.61 -9.14
C MET A 1 53.68 -6.58 -8.04
N PRO A 2 52.84 -7.61 -8.27
CA PRO A 2 51.58 -7.74 -9.01
C PRO A 2 50.42 -8.01 -8.00
N GLY A 3 49.13 -8.18 -8.27
CA GLY A 3 48.29 -8.27 -9.47
C GLY A 3 46.99 -9.06 -9.13
N ARG A 4 45.91 -8.75 -9.86
CA ARG A 4 44.70 -9.56 -10.18
C ARG A 4 43.42 -9.49 -9.33
N ASN A 5 42.43 -8.84 -9.97
CA ASN A 5 41.12 -9.33 -10.44
C ASN A 5 39.94 -9.68 -9.51
N ALA A 6 38.79 -9.18 -10.01
CA ALA A 6 37.41 -9.68 -9.99
C ALA A 6 36.52 -8.97 -8.96
N GLY A 7 35.39 -8.36 -9.31
CA GLY A 7 34.42 -8.70 -10.35
C GLY A 7 33.06 -8.89 -9.66
N HIS A 8 32.05 -8.17 -10.12
CA HIS A 8 30.64 -8.14 -9.70
C HIS A 8 30.06 -9.41 -9.02
N ALA A 9 29.24 -9.23 -7.98
CA ALA A 9 28.12 -10.14 -7.70
C ALA A 9 26.97 -9.42 -6.96
N VAL A 10 25.84 -9.33 -7.66
CA VAL A 10 24.53 -8.86 -7.22
C VAL A 10 23.67 -10.08 -6.85
N SER A 11 22.84 -9.93 -5.81
CA SER A 11 21.55 -10.61 -5.56
C SER A 11 21.47 -12.15 -5.67
N HIS A 12 21.44 -12.86 -4.53
CA HIS A 12 21.04 -14.27 -4.49
C HIS A 12 20.38 -14.76 -3.18
N SER A 13 19.64 -13.91 -2.44
CA SER A 13 19.03 -14.32 -1.16
C SER A 13 17.55 -14.79 -1.23
N LEU A 14 16.79 -14.47 -2.30
CA LEU A 14 15.35 -14.80 -2.35
C LEU A 14 15.01 -16.19 -2.91
N VAL A 15 15.88 -16.83 -3.69
CA VAL A 15 15.56 -18.09 -4.39
C VAL A 15 15.69 -19.34 -3.49
N ARG A 16 16.33 -19.22 -2.32
CA ARG A 16 16.60 -20.38 -1.44
C ARG A 16 15.48 -20.73 -0.46
N ARG A 17 14.50 -19.85 -0.21
CA ARG A 17 13.41 -20.10 0.76
C ARG A 17 12.17 -20.81 0.19
N LEU A 18 12.06 -20.96 -1.13
CA LEU A 18 10.88 -21.56 -1.78
C LEU A 18 10.98 -23.07 -2.07
N ARG A 19 12.06 -23.76 -1.63
CA ARG A 19 12.27 -25.20 -1.90
C ARG A 19 12.01 -26.16 -0.73
N LEU A 20 11.52 -25.68 0.41
CA LEU A 20 11.39 -26.51 1.63
C LEU A 20 9.95 -26.86 2.04
N LEU A 21 8.94 -26.64 1.19
CA LEU A 21 7.53 -26.90 1.54
C LEU A 21 6.83 -28.00 0.72
N CYS A 22 7.56 -28.83 -0.03
CA CYS A 22 7.00 -30.02 -0.67
C CYS A 22 7.79 -31.28 -0.29
N SER A 23 7.53 -31.81 0.91
CA SER A 23 7.83 -33.20 1.23
C SER A 23 6.79 -33.75 2.19
N SER A 24 5.61 -34.08 1.67
CA SER A 24 4.58 -34.80 2.42
C SER A 24 4.59 -36.28 2.02
N SER A 25 5.08 -37.08 2.97
CA SER A 25 4.51 -38.34 3.44
C SER A 25 4.09 -39.39 2.41
N LEU A 26 4.89 -40.44 2.37
CA LEU A 26 4.54 -41.79 1.91
C LEU A 26 3.23 -42.29 2.55
N TYR A 27 2.27 -42.71 1.73
CA TYR A 27 1.29 -43.73 2.12
C TYR A 27 1.30 -44.83 1.07
N ARG A 28 1.67 -46.02 1.54
CA ARG A 28 1.70 -47.28 0.82
C ARG A 28 0.38 -47.97 1.14
N THR A 29 -0.49 -48.14 0.16
CA THR A 29 -1.65 -49.05 0.29
C THR A 29 -1.67 -49.99 -0.91
N THR A 30 -1.81 -51.27 -0.58
CA THR A 30 -1.62 -52.47 -1.38
C THR A 30 -2.70 -52.68 -2.43
N MET A 31 -2.31 -53.30 -3.55
CA MET A 31 -3.22 -53.84 -4.56
C MET A 31 -4.07 -54.96 -3.98
N SER A 32 -5.40 -54.84 -4.04
CA SER A 32 -6.31 -55.96 -4.31
C SER A 32 -7.65 -55.43 -4.85
N ASP A 33 -8.20 -56.17 -5.82
CA ASP A 33 -9.61 -56.17 -6.21
C ASP A 33 -10.16 -55.06 -7.12
N ALA A 34 -9.60 -55.01 -8.33
CA ALA A 34 -10.27 -54.44 -9.50
C ALA A 34 -11.27 -55.44 -10.12
N ARG A 35 -12.42 -55.68 -9.50
CA ARG A 35 -13.58 -56.34 -10.13
C ARG A 35 -14.91 -55.89 -9.55
N THR A 36 -15.27 -54.62 -9.69
CA THR A 36 -16.68 -54.21 -9.87
C THR A 36 -16.74 -52.73 -10.21
N LEU A 37 -17.77 -52.34 -10.98
CA LEU A 37 -18.15 -50.97 -11.36
C LEU A 37 -17.54 -50.44 -12.66
N ASP A 38 -17.65 -51.26 -13.70
CA ASP A 38 -18.06 -50.77 -15.00
C ASP A 38 -19.57 -50.45 -14.94
N ARG A 39 -19.91 -49.18 -14.65
CA ARG A 39 -21.10 -48.47 -15.15
C ARG A 39 -21.22 -47.08 -14.54
N ALA A 40 -21.52 -46.13 -15.42
CA ALA A 40 -21.99 -44.77 -15.18
C ALA A 40 -20.94 -43.68 -14.87
N ARG A 41 -20.39 -43.08 -15.94
CA ARG A 41 -20.42 -41.62 -16.13
C ARG A 41 -19.95 -41.23 -17.55
N LYS A 42 -20.91 -41.15 -18.48
CA LYS A 42 -20.79 -40.26 -19.64
C LYS A 42 -21.01 -38.82 -19.15
N GLY A 43 -19.96 -38.01 -19.17
CA GLY A 43 -20.02 -36.61 -18.73
C GLY A 43 -18.72 -35.85 -18.99
N ARG A 44 -18.48 -35.51 -20.26
CA ARG A 44 -17.61 -34.43 -20.80
C ARG A 44 -16.38 -34.03 -19.95
N SER A 45 -15.27 -34.75 -20.11
CA SER A 45 -13.95 -34.12 -20.21
C SER A 45 -13.42 -34.41 -21.61
N GLY A 46 -13.05 -33.35 -22.34
CA GLY A 46 -12.59 -33.43 -23.73
C GLY A 46 -11.16 -33.96 -23.88
N ILE A 47 -10.73 -34.88 -23.02
CA ILE A 47 -9.40 -35.49 -23.11
C ILE A 47 -9.62 -37.00 -23.11
N LYS A 48 -9.40 -37.63 -24.27
CA LYS A 48 -9.41 -39.09 -24.38
C LYS A 48 -8.27 -39.63 -23.51
N PRO A 49 -8.52 -40.55 -22.56
CA PRO A 49 -7.43 -41.20 -21.85
C PRO A 49 -6.57 -41.96 -22.86
N GLY A 50 -5.27 -41.67 -22.90
CA GLY A 50 -4.31 -42.30 -23.81
C GLY A 50 -3.73 -41.41 -24.93
N THR A 51 -4.16 -40.16 -25.08
CA THR A 51 -3.42 -39.19 -25.92
C THR A 51 -2.31 -38.55 -25.10
N TYR A 52 -1.12 -39.12 -25.13
CA TYR A 52 0.08 -38.41 -24.73
C TYR A 52 0.35 -37.34 -25.77
N ASP A 53 0.38 -36.08 -25.34
CA ASP A 53 0.84 -34.99 -26.20
C ASP A 53 2.35 -35.17 -26.35
N LEU A 54 2.77 -35.83 -27.44
CA LEU A 54 4.17 -36.09 -27.78
C LEU A 54 4.91 -34.81 -28.23
N THR A 55 4.30 -33.63 -28.07
CA THR A 55 5.03 -32.39 -28.31
C THR A 55 6.21 -32.30 -27.34
N PRO A 56 7.44 -32.15 -27.86
CA PRO A 56 8.60 -31.89 -27.03
C PRO A 56 8.31 -30.76 -26.03
N GLU A 57 8.77 -30.91 -24.78
CA GLU A 57 8.49 -29.93 -23.72
C GLU A 57 8.85 -28.49 -24.12
N PHE A 58 9.89 -28.30 -24.93
CA PHE A 58 10.27 -26.99 -25.44
C PHE A 58 9.20 -26.38 -26.35
N LEU A 59 8.49 -27.18 -27.15
CA LEU A 59 7.41 -26.73 -28.03
C LEU A 59 6.14 -26.41 -27.24
N ILE A 60 5.85 -27.18 -26.19
CA ILE A 60 4.78 -26.89 -25.23
C ILE A 60 5.08 -25.58 -24.49
N SER A 61 6.31 -25.44 -23.98
CA SER A 61 6.80 -24.23 -23.30
C SER A 61 6.73 -23.01 -24.22
N LEU A 62 7.19 -23.15 -25.47
CA LEU A 62 7.14 -22.09 -26.48
C LEU A 62 5.70 -21.71 -26.83
N ARG A 63 4.82 -22.69 -27.09
CA ARG A 63 3.38 -22.45 -27.35
C ARG A 63 2.73 -21.76 -26.16
N THR A 64 3.00 -22.21 -24.94
CA THR A 64 2.46 -21.62 -23.70
C THR A 64 2.98 -20.19 -23.52
N ALA A 65 4.27 -19.94 -23.78
CA ALA A 65 4.86 -18.61 -23.71
C ALA A 65 4.27 -17.66 -24.77
N LEU A 66 4.07 -18.14 -25.99
CA LEU A 66 3.43 -17.39 -27.08
C LEU A 66 1.95 -17.12 -26.80
N GLN A 67 1.21 -18.11 -26.28
CA GLN A 67 -0.18 -17.93 -25.85
C GLN A 67 -0.28 -16.94 -24.69
N ARG A 68 0.61 -17.01 -23.69
CA ARG A 68 0.69 -16.02 -22.59
C ARG A 68 1.03 -14.63 -23.11
N ARG A 69 1.95 -14.49 -24.08
CA ARG A 69 2.25 -13.20 -24.73
C ARG A 69 1.06 -12.65 -25.52
N ARG A 70 0.38 -13.50 -26.30
CA ARG A 70 -0.81 -13.13 -27.07
C ARG A 70 -1.96 -12.75 -26.15
N HIS A 71 -2.20 -13.52 -25.09
CA HIS A 71 -3.18 -13.21 -24.06
C HIS A 71 -2.82 -11.91 -23.35
N ARG A 72 -1.60 -11.71 -22.84
CA ARG A 72 -1.17 -10.44 -22.22
C ARG A 72 -1.35 -9.22 -23.14
N ARG A 73 -1.19 -9.39 -24.46
CA ARG A 73 -1.43 -8.34 -25.47
C ARG A 73 -2.91 -8.13 -25.79
N SER A 74 -3.75 -9.17 -25.73
CA SER A 74 -5.18 -9.08 -26.08
C SER A 74 -6.09 -8.86 -24.89
N SER A 75 -5.71 -9.32 -23.70
CA SER A 75 -6.36 -8.95 -22.45
C SER A 75 -6.06 -7.47 -22.25
N LYS A 76 -7.09 -6.63 -22.39
CA LYS A 76 -7.06 -5.27 -21.85
C LYS A 76 -6.65 -5.41 -20.39
N MET A 77 -5.39 -5.16 -20.09
CA MET A 77 -5.05 -4.81 -18.73
C MET A 77 -5.95 -3.62 -18.37
N PRO A 78 -6.54 -3.56 -17.16
CA PRO A 78 -7.10 -2.32 -16.68
C PRO A 78 -6.04 -1.25 -16.89
N SER A 79 -6.41 -0.10 -17.44
CA SER A 79 -5.46 0.99 -17.64
C SER A 79 -5.08 1.55 -16.26
N TYR A 80 -4.16 0.88 -15.59
CA TYR A 80 -3.53 1.38 -14.38
C TYR A 80 -2.63 2.54 -14.84
N GLY A 81 -2.91 3.76 -14.36
CA GLY A 81 -2.10 4.94 -14.63
C GLY A 81 -2.68 5.97 -15.59
N THR A 82 -4.00 6.04 -15.78
CA THR A 82 -4.62 7.08 -16.64
C THR A 82 -5.18 8.26 -15.87
N ARG A 83 -5.33 8.15 -14.54
CA ARG A 83 -5.93 9.26 -13.79
C ARG A 83 -4.91 10.37 -13.56
N GLU A 84 -5.20 11.51 -14.13
CA GLU A 84 -4.49 12.75 -13.90
C GLU A 84 -5.27 13.62 -12.91
N ILE A 85 -4.55 14.41 -12.11
CA ILE A 85 -5.16 15.40 -11.21
C ILE A 85 -5.12 16.72 -11.96
N ASN A 86 -6.30 17.25 -12.31
CA ASN A 86 -6.44 18.46 -13.12
C ASN A 86 -5.61 18.43 -14.43
N GLY A 87 -5.58 17.29 -15.11
CA GLY A 87 -4.83 17.10 -16.37
C GLY A 87 -3.31 17.05 -16.20
N GLN A 88 -2.82 16.83 -14.97
CA GLN A 88 -1.40 16.67 -14.68
C GLN A 88 -1.09 15.29 -14.11
N ARG A 89 0.09 14.79 -14.46
CA ARG A 89 0.70 13.61 -13.84
C ARG A 89 0.99 13.90 -12.37
N VAL A 90 0.75 12.91 -11.51
CA VAL A 90 0.99 13.02 -10.07
C VAL A 90 2.48 12.96 -9.81
N ARG A 91 3.04 14.09 -9.38
CA ARG A 91 4.47 14.22 -9.09
C ARG A 91 4.82 13.96 -7.65
N HIS A 92 3.86 14.07 -6.74
CA HIS A 92 4.06 13.84 -5.32
C HIS A 92 3.03 12.87 -4.79
N THR A 93 3.50 11.80 -4.14
CA THR A 93 2.65 10.95 -3.29
C THR A 93 3.00 11.23 -1.84
N VAL A 94 1.99 11.49 -1.03
CA VAL A 94 2.15 12.06 0.31
C VAL A 94 1.40 11.23 1.30
N ALA A 95 2.10 10.65 2.28
CA ALA A 95 1.44 10.05 3.43
C ALA A 95 0.80 11.16 4.27
N LEU A 96 -0.53 11.17 4.31
CA LEU A 96 -1.31 12.01 5.21
C LEU A 96 -1.98 11.08 6.22
N GLY A 97 -1.16 10.43 7.05
CA GLY A 97 -1.57 9.27 7.84
C GLY A 97 -1.89 9.58 9.30
N THR A 98 -2.79 8.78 9.87
CA THR A 98 -3.04 8.72 11.32
C THR A 98 -1.98 7.89 12.06
N HIS A 99 -1.18 7.13 11.32
CA HIS A 99 -0.13 6.24 11.80
C HIS A 99 0.84 5.96 10.63
N CYS A 100 1.89 5.19 10.88
CA CYS A 100 3.02 5.01 9.94
C CYS A 100 2.73 4.18 8.68
N LEU A 101 1.66 3.39 8.64
CA LEU A 101 1.37 2.46 7.53
C LEU A 101 1.39 3.10 6.13
N PRO A 102 0.73 4.25 5.86
CA PRO A 102 0.81 4.89 4.54
C PRO A 102 2.25 5.27 4.17
N ALA A 103 3.02 5.78 5.13
CA ALA A 103 4.42 6.14 4.89
C ALA A 103 5.28 4.91 4.60
N THR A 104 5.06 3.81 5.32
CA THR A 104 5.72 2.51 5.07
C THR A 104 5.43 2.00 3.67
N ILE A 105 4.15 1.95 3.26
CA ILE A 105 3.75 1.47 1.93
C ILE A 105 4.37 2.33 0.82
N LEU A 106 4.29 3.66 0.95
CA LEU A 106 4.89 4.57 -0.04
C LEU A 106 6.42 4.47 -0.08
N GLN A 107 7.06 4.24 1.07
CA GLN A 107 8.51 4.05 1.15
C GLN A 107 8.96 2.74 0.48
N GLN A 108 8.24 1.64 0.72
CA GLN A 108 8.54 0.33 0.14
C GLN A 108 8.28 0.29 -1.37
N ALA A 109 7.31 1.06 -1.85
CA ALA A 109 7.02 1.22 -3.28
C ALA A 109 7.90 2.27 -3.99
N GLU A 110 8.87 2.87 -3.28
CA GLU A 110 9.75 3.94 -3.80
C GLU A 110 8.98 5.19 -4.29
N LEU A 111 7.77 5.41 -3.76
CA LEU A 111 6.91 6.55 -4.09
C LEU A 111 7.08 7.73 -3.11
N ARG A 112 7.59 7.45 -1.90
CA ARG A 112 7.90 8.47 -0.89
C ARG A 112 9.23 9.15 -1.21
N GLN A 113 9.18 10.46 -1.47
CA GLN A 113 10.35 11.25 -1.91
C GLN A 113 11.12 11.92 -0.77
N PHE A 114 10.43 12.32 0.29
CA PHE A 114 11.01 13.03 1.42
C PHE A 114 10.14 12.83 2.66
N ALA A 115 10.71 13.17 3.82
CA ALA A 115 10.00 13.11 5.08
C ALA A 115 9.06 14.30 5.29
N LEU A 116 7.85 14.00 5.76
CA LEU A 116 6.78 14.94 6.06
C LEU A 116 6.26 14.78 7.49
N PRO A 117 5.52 15.77 8.03
CA PRO A 117 5.21 15.85 9.46
C PRO A 117 4.44 14.64 10.01
N PHE A 118 3.61 14.02 9.16
CA PHE A 118 2.69 12.95 9.56
C PHE A 118 3.20 11.53 9.29
N ASP A 119 4.43 11.37 8.76
CA ASP A 119 4.91 10.05 8.32
C ASP A 119 5.06 9.04 9.47
N TRP A 120 5.52 9.50 10.62
CA TRP A 120 6.00 8.65 11.72
C TRP A 120 5.38 9.06 13.07
N ILE A 121 4.14 9.52 13.04
CA ILE A 121 3.41 9.94 14.24
C ILE A 121 2.08 9.18 14.35
N HIS A 122 1.53 9.16 15.56
CA HIS A 122 0.15 8.80 15.82
C HIS A 122 -0.72 10.05 15.86
N ALA A 123 -1.75 10.08 15.03
CA ALA A 123 -2.70 11.17 14.90
C ALA A 123 -4.11 10.63 14.66
N THR A 124 -5.10 11.51 14.72
CA THR A 124 -6.45 11.25 14.24
C THR A 124 -6.75 12.14 13.03
N PRO A 125 -7.75 11.81 12.19
CA PRO A 125 -8.12 12.69 11.08
C PRO A 125 -8.49 14.10 11.56
N GLY A 126 -9.13 14.21 12.75
CA GLY A 126 -9.43 15.47 13.41
C GLY A 126 -8.18 16.28 13.81
N MET A 127 -7.15 15.63 14.37
CA MET A 127 -5.87 16.28 14.67
C MET A 127 -5.19 16.77 13.40
N ILE A 128 -5.14 15.94 12.35
CA ILE A 128 -4.52 16.32 11.07
C ILE A 128 -5.22 17.56 10.50
N ARG A 129 -6.56 17.55 10.47
CA ARG A 129 -7.34 18.72 10.05
C ARG A 129 -6.97 19.96 10.85
N HIS A 130 -6.95 19.87 12.18
CA HIS A 130 -6.58 20.98 13.05
C HIS A 130 -5.18 21.53 12.77
N CYS A 131 -4.18 20.65 12.63
CA CYS A 131 -2.81 21.04 12.28
C CYS A 131 -2.72 21.72 10.91
N LEU A 132 -3.54 21.31 9.94
CA LEU A 132 -3.59 21.94 8.62
C LEU A 132 -4.29 23.30 8.67
N GLU A 133 -5.36 23.43 9.46
CA GLU A 133 -6.14 24.67 9.62
C GLU A 133 -5.33 25.78 10.31
N ASN A 134 -4.46 25.44 11.25
CA ASN A 134 -3.67 26.40 12.02
C ASN A 134 -2.20 26.49 11.57
N ASP A 135 -1.86 25.96 10.40
CA ASP A 135 -0.50 25.93 9.85
C ASP A 135 0.54 25.40 10.86
N PHE A 136 0.24 24.27 11.51
CA PHE A 136 1.10 23.56 12.45
C PHE A 136 1.53 24.40 13.67
N ALA A 137 0.84 25.48 13.99
CA ALA A 137 1.23 26.42 15.05
C ALA A 137 1.44 25.74 16.41
N ASP A 138 0.59 24.77 16.74
CA ASP A 138 0.66 23.98 17.96
C ASP A 138 1.07 22.53 17.70
N PHE A 139 1.75 22.21 16.60
CA PHE A 139 2.09 20.82 16.28
C PHE A 139 3.15 20.24 17.23
N LEU A 140 4.12 21.05 17.65
CA LEU A 140 5.20 20.61 18.54
C LEU A 140 4.91 21.07 19.97
N PRO A 141 5.07 20.19 20.97
CA PRO A 141 4.88 20.55 22.37
C PRO A 141 5.87 21.63 22.81
N GLU A 142 5.53 22.32 23.90
CA GLU A 142 6.45 23.25 24.53
C GLU A 142 7.64 22.50 25.13
N GLN A 143 8.77 23.21 25.26
CA GLN A 143 9.97 22.63 25.85
C GLN A 143 9.74 22.27 27.32
N GLY A 144 10.09 21.05 27.71
CA GLY A 144 9.84 20.47 29.03
C GLY A 144 8.52 19.71 29.17
N GLU A 145 7.63 19.77 28.17
CA GLU A 145 6.37 19.03 28.22
C GLU A 145 6.54 17.58 27.73
N ARG A 146 6.36 16.61 28.64
CA ARG A 146 6.44 15.18 28.30
C ARG A 146 5.28 14.69 27.42
N HIS A 147 4.15 15.40 27.45
CA HIS A 147 2.95 15.07 26.67
C HIS A 147 2.48 16.34 25.98
N HIS A 148 1.67 16.19 24.92
CA HIS A 148 1.06 17.31 24.24
C HIS A 148 -0.33 17.59 24.83
N PRO A 149 -0.51 18.53 25.78
CA PRO A 149 -1.76 18.65 26.54
C PRO A 149 -2.93 18.97 25.62
N THR A 150 -2.73 19.89 24.67
CA THR A 150 -3.73 20.28 23.66
C THR A 150 -4.27 19.07 22.88
N PHE A 151 -3.39 18.18 22.42
CA PHE A 151 -3.80 17.04 21.59
C PHE A 151 -4.32 15.87 22.43
N ARG A 152 -3.84 15.70 23.66
CA ARG A 152 -4.43 14.76 24.61
C ARG A 152 -5.87 15.16 24.95
N ASP A 153 -6.07 16.43 25.31
CA ASP A 153 -7.34 16.88 25.86
C ASP A 153 -8.40 17.07 24.75
N ARG A 154 -8.00 17.50 23.54
CA ARG A 154 -8.92 17.69 22.40
C ARG A 154 -9.11 16.47 21.51
N PHE A 155 -8.09 15.63 21.35
CA PHE A 155 -8.12 14.49 20.41
C PHE A 155 -7.92 13.13 21.07
N GLY A 156 -7.73 13.07 22.39
CA GLY A 156 -7.55 11.82 23.13
C GLY A 156 -6.19 11.14 22.89
N LEU A 157 -5.22 11.84 22.31
CA LEU A 157 -3.92 11.28 21.93
C LEU A 157 -2.90 11.37 23.08
N LYS A 158 -2.44 10.22 23.58
CA LYS A 158 -1.46 10.15 24.67
C LYS A 158 -0.01 10.19 24.19
N GLU A 159 0.28 9.44 23.12
CA GLU A 159 1.60 9.33 22.52
C GLU A 159 1.49 9.59 21.03
N ILE A 160 2.09 10.69 20.59
CA ILE A 160 2.01 11.19 19.21
C ILE A 160 3.32 10.89 18.49
N PHE A 161 4.44 11.21 19.13
CA PHE A 161 5.77 11.07 18.57
C PHE A 161 6.39 9.74 19.03
N LEU A 162 6.17 8.66 18.26
CA LEU A 162 6.60 7.31 18.62
C LEU A 162 8.08 7.02 18.33
N HIS A 163 8.63 7.69 17.31
CA HIS A 163 9.95 7.36 16.77
C HIS A 163 11.01 8.42 17.08
N LYS A 164 10.59 9.58 17.57
CA LYS A 164 11.43 10.77 17.74
C LYS A 164 10.97 11.55 18.95
N ASP A 165 11.91 12.16 19.65
CA ASP A 165 11.61 12.96 20.84
C ASP A 165 11.59 14.46 20.49
N PRO A 166 10.40 15.10 20.42
CA PRO A 166 10.29 16.53 20.08
C PRO A 166 10.93 17.46 21.14
N GLN A 167 11.29 16.94 22.32
CA GLN A 167 12.02 17.69 23.35
C GLN A 167 13.53 17.75 23.04
N SER A 168 14.05 16.80 22.27
CA SER A 168 15.43 16.86 21.80
C SER A 168 15.58 17.86 20.66
N GLU A 169 16.65 18.66 20.69
CA GLU A 169 16.90 19.70 19.68
C GLU A 169 16.94 19.13 18.25
N GLY A 170 17.60 17.98 18.06
CA GLY A 170 17.77 17.34 16.76
C GLY A 170 16.46 16.85 16.14
N ASP A 171 15.61 16.21 16.92
CA ASP A 171 14.31 15.73 16.42
C ASP A 171 13.29 16.86 16.30
N ARG A 172 13.34 17.87 17.18
CA ARG A 172 12.54 19.09 17.01
C ARG A 172 12.88 19.78 15.69
N ALA A 173 14.17 19.93 15.39
CA ALA A 173 14.63 20.48 14.12
C ALA A 173 14.23 19.59 12.93
N TYR A 174 14.19 18.27 13.10
CA TYR A 174 13.66 17.35 12.08
C TYR A 174 12.19 17.64 11.75
N TYR A 175 11.34 17.78 12.76
CA TYR A 175 9.92 18.08 12.53
C TYR A 175 9.71 19.45 11.92
N GLN A 176 10.46 20.47 12.35
CA GLN A 176 10.45 21.80 11.73
C GLN A 176 10.80 21.72 10.24
N ARG A 177 11.86 20.98 9.85
CA ARG A 177 12.18 20.76 8.43
C ARG A 177 11.07 20.04 7.67
N CYS A 178 10.40 19.08 8.30
CA CYS A 178 9.28 18.37 7.69
C CYS A 178 8.08 19.32 7.45
N ILE A 179 7.79 20.21 8.40
CA ILE A 179 6.73 21.22 8.27
C ILE A 179 7.06 22.20 7.14
N GLU A 180 8.30 22.71 7.09
CA GLU A 180 8.72 23.61 6.01
C GLU A 180 8.61 22.94 4.64
N ARG A 181 9.02 21.67 4.50
CA ARG A 181 8.83 20.90 3.27
C ARG A 181 7.36 20.73 2.91
N PHE A 182 6.50 20.48 3.89
CA PHE A 182 5.07 20.41 3.66
C PHE A 182 4.55 21.75 3.12
N ARG A 183 4.92 22.87 3.74
CA ARG A 183 4.54 24.22 3.28
C ARG A 183 5.01 24.50 1.85
N LEU A 184 6.25 24.14 1.52
CA LEU A 184 6.79 24.26 0.15
C LEU A 184 6.03 23.38 -0.84
N LEU A 185 5.77 22.12 -0.47
CA LEU A 185 4.97 21.21 -1.26
C LEU A 185 3.60 21.83 -1.55
N MET A 186 2.87 22.33 -0.55
CA MET A 186 1.54 22.94 -0.73
C MET A 186 1.56 24.13 -1.68
N LYS A 187 2.65 24.90 -1.71
CA LYS A 187 2.84 26.03 -2.65
C LYS A 187 3.17 25.59 -4.09
N SER A 188 3.67 24.37 -4.30
CA SER A 188 3.97 23.87 -5.64
C SER A 188 2.70 23.74 -6.48
N ARG A 189 2.82 24.01 -7.79
CA ARG A 189 1.73 23.77 -8.76
C ARG A 189 1.65 22.32 -9.21
N ASP A 190 2.62 21.49 -8.84
CA ASP A 190 2.63 20.08 -9.19
C ASP A 190 1.42 19.35 -8.58
N ALA A 191 0.94 18.33 -9.30
CA ALA A 191 -0.14 17.48 -8.82
C ALA A 191 0.32 16.54 -7.69
N LYS A 192 -0.52 16.45 -6.65
CA LYS A 192 -0.22 15.76 -5.39
C LYS A 192 -1.32 14.76 -5.06
N LEU A 193 -0.94 13.54 -4.77
CA LEU A 193 -1.84 12.53 -4.23
C LEU A 193 -1.56 12.36 -2.74
N PHE A 194 -2.48 12.81 -1.91
CA PHE A 194 -2.46 12.52 -0.47
C PHE A 194 -3.05 11.12 -0.26
N VAL A 195 -2.35 10.29 0.50
CA VAL A 195 -2.78 8.93 0.84
C VAL A 195 -2.99 8.87 2.35
N MET A 196 -4.22 8.64 2.78
CA MET A 196 -4.59 8.48 4.19
C MET A 196 -5.17 7.09 4.41
N ILE A 197 -4.61 6.35 5.36
CA ILE A 197 -5.20 5.10 5.85
C ILE A 197 -5.62 5.34 7.30
N SER A 198 -6.85 4.96 7.63
CA SER A 198 -7.43 5.13 8.96
C SER A 198 -7.95 3.81 9.50
N ARG A 199 -7.61 3.52 10.76
CA ARG A 199 -8.07 2.33 11.47
C ARG A 199 -9.55 2.45 11.87
N PRO A 200 -10.25 1.35 12.19
CA PRO A 200 -11.63 1.41 12.67
C PRO A 200 -11.83 2.32 13.90
N SER A 201 -10.82 2.42 14.76
CA SER A 201 -10.86 3.27 15.96
C SER A 201 -10.80 4.78 15.67
N ASN A 202 -10.38 5.18 14.47
CA ASN A 202 -10.21 6.58 14.07
C ASN A 202 -10.92 6.83 12.73
N PRO A 203 -12.26 6.79 12.67
CA PRO A 203 -12.99 6.76 11.42
C PRO A 203 -12.81 8.06 10.61
N ILE A 204 -12.32 7.95 9.38
CA ILE A 204 -12.13 9.11 8.49
C ILE A 204 -13.43 9.57 7.81
N GLY A 205 -14.43 8.69 7.69
CA GLY A 205 -15.64 8.99 6.91
C GLY A 205 -16.35 10.30 7.27
N TRP A 206 -16.28 10.71 8.53
CA TRP A 206 -16.87 11.94 9.07
C TRP A 206 -16.04 13.18 8.73
N HIS A 207 -14.72 13.02 8.63
CA HIS A 207 -13.77 14.10 8.35
C HIS A 207 -13.41 14.23 6.87
N PHE A 208 -13.74 13.22 6.06
CA PHE A 208 -13.33 13.16 4.67
C PHE A 208 -13.77 14.38 3.85
N PRO A 209 -15.04 14.82 3.87
CA PRO A 209 -15.44 15.99 3.09
C PRO A 209 -14.69 17.27 3.50
N GLU A 210 -14.53 17.48 4.81
CA GLU A 210 -13.86 18.68 5.36
C GLU A 210 -12.37 18.69 5.05
N LEU A 211 -11.70 17.53 5.12
CA LEU A 211 -10.29 17.38 4.75
C LEU A 211 -10.07 17.64 3.26
N VAL A 212 -10.94 17.09 2.40
CA VAL A 212 -10.88 17.35 0.95
C VAL A 212 -11.04 18.84 0.66
N ASP A 213 -12.03 19.49 1.28
CA ASP A 213 -12.26 20.91 1.08
C ASP A 213 -11.11 21.77 1.61
N LEU A 214 -10.52 21.38 2.74
CA LEU A 214 -9.34 22.05 3.29
C LEU A 214 -8.13 21.92 2.36
N LEU A 215 -7.82 20.71 1.88
CA LEU A 215 -6.72 20.50 0.94
C LEU A 215 -6.92 21.31 -0.35
N ASN A 216 -8.13 21.36 -0.89
CA ASN A 216 -8.45 22.15 -2.09
C ASN A 216 -8.33 23.67 -1.86
N ARG A 217 -8.57 24.16 -0.63
CA ARG A 217 -8.28 25.56 -0.29
C ARG A 217 -6.79 25.85 -0.19
N MET A 218 -5.99 24.86 0.25
CA MET A 218 -4.55 25.03 0.47
C MET A 218 -3.71 24.84 -0.81
N THR A 219 -4.17 24.04 -1.77
CA THR A 219 -3.46 23.77 -3.02
C THR A 219 -4.44 23.49 -4.16
N SER A 220 -4.12 23.95 -5.36
CA SER A 220 -5.00 23.80 -6.54
C SER A 220 -4.98 22.42 -7.17
N ASN A 221 -3.88 21.66 -7.03
CA ASN A 221 -3.67 20.38 -7.72
C ASN A 221 -3.42 19.25 -6.73
N ALA A 222 -4.48 18.87 -6.01
CA ALA A 222 -4.41 17.76 -5.07
C ALA A 222 -5.68 16.90 -5.09
N GLU A 223 -5.50 15.61 -4.81
CA GLU A 223 -6.59 14.71 -4.44
C GLU A 223 -6.19 13.93 -3.19
N LEU A 224 -7.19 13.55 -2.39
CA LEU A 224 -7.07 12.65 -1.26
C LEU A 224 -7.58 11.25 -1.65
N LEU A 225 -6.68 10.28 -1.64
CA LEU A 225 -7.01 8.86 -1.60
C LEU A 225 -7.05 8.41 -0.14
N ALA A 226 -8.25 8.32 0.40
CA ALA A 226 -8.50 7.85 1.75
C ALA A 226 -8.96 6.39 1.75
N ILE A 227 -8.51 5.64 2.76
CA ILE A 227 -8.87 4.25 2.98
C ILE A 227 -9.27 4.08 4.45
N GLN A 228 -10.53 3.76 4.68
CA GLN A 228 -11.03 3.34 5.97
C GLN A 228 -10.85 1.83 6.10
N LEU A 229 -9.95 1.40 6.98
CA LEU A 229 -9.83 -0.01 7.33
C LEU A 229 -11.09 -0.46 8.08
N GLN A 230 -11.60 -1.60 7.66
CA GLN A 230 -12.70 -2.34 8.27
C GLN A 230 -12.12 -3.53 9.04
N PRO A 231 -12.74 -3.96 10.14
CA PRO A 231 -12.31 -5.16 10.84
C PRO A 231 -12.29 -6.38 9.90
N GLN A 232 -11.27 -7.23 10.06
CA GLN A 232 -11.21 -8.51 9.38
C GLN A 232 -12.47 -9.35 9.73
N ARG A 233 -13.05 -10.01 8.73
CA ARG A 233 -14.15 -10.98 8.91
C ARG A 233 -13.69 -12.37 8.48
N ASP A 234 -14.36 -13.39 9.01
CA ASP A 234 -14.24 -14.77 8.53
C ASP A 234 -12.79 -15.29 8.51
N LYS A 235 -11.96 -14.87 9.48
CA LYS A 235 -10.52 -15.21 9.56
C LYS A 235 -9.74 -14.92 8.27
N GLY A 236 -10.15 -13.90 7.50
CA GLY A 236 -9.44 -13.44 6.30
C GLY A 236 -9.91 -14.09 5.00
N GLU A 237 -10.96 -14.90 5.04
CA GLU A 237 -11.54 -15.51 3.83
C GLU A 237 -12.23 -14.47 2.92
N SER A 238 -12.65 -13.32 3.47
CA SER A 238 -13.33 -12.26 2.73
C SER A 238 -12.49 -10.97 2.68
N VAL A 239 -11.95 -10.66 1.50
CA VAL A 239 -11.32 -9.36 1.17
C VAL A 239 -12.31 -8.48 0.42
N GLY A 240 -12.33 -7.19 0.71
CA GLY A 240 -13.25 -6.26 0.05
C GLY A 240 -12.71 -4.84 -0.02
N MET A 241 -12.93 -4.17 -1.15
CA MET A 241 -12.58 -2.77 -1.36
C MET A 241 -13.76 -2.10 -2.05
N GLU A 242 -14.43 -1.18 -1.37
CA GLU A 242 -15.63 -0.51 -1.86
C GLU A 242 -15.44 1.02 -1.82
N LEU A 243 -15.86 1.71 -2.89
CA LEU A 243 -15.86 3.17 -2.90
C LEU A 243 -17.04 3.66 -2.05
N SER A 244 -16.73 4.34 -0.95
CA SER A 244 -17.69 4.81 0.04
C SER A 244 -18.11 6.26 -0.22
N GLN A 245 -17.14 7.13 -0.52
CA GLN A 245 -17.40 8.54 -0.84
C GLN A 245 -16.47 9.03 -1.95
N GLU A 246 -16.95 9.98 -2.74
CA GLU A 246 -16.15 10.71 -3.74
C GLU A 246 -16.49 12.21 -3.68
N ARG A 247 -15.46 13.06 -3.69
CA ARG A 247 -15.61 14.51 -3.63
C ARG A 247 -14.42 15.18 -4.33
N ASN A 248 -14.68 16.05 -5.30
CA ASN A 248 -13.64 16.78 -6.04
C ASN A 248 -12.50 15.87 -6.53
N GLY A 249 -12.83 14.71 -7.09
CA GLY A 249 -11.87 13.69 -7.52
C GLY A 249 -11.26 12.85 -6.39
N SER A 250 -11.18 13.37 -5.17
CA SER A 250 -10.75 12.63 -3.98
C SER A 250 -11.73 11.50 -3.68
N ARG A 251 -11.21 10.37 -3.17
CA ARG A 251 -11.99 9.14 -2.94
C ARG A 251 -11.72 8.56 -1.57
N LEU A 252 -12.77 8.09 -0.92
CA LEU A 252 -12.71 7.29 0.29
C LEU A 252 -13.16 5.87 -0.03
N TYR A 253 -12.31 4.90 0.27
CA TYR A 253 -12.64 3.49 0.16
C TYR A 253 -12.81 2.85 1.54
N ASP A 254 -13.81 2.00 1.69
CA ASP A 254 -13.90 1.05 2.78
C ASP A 254 -13.13 -0.22 2.39
N TYR A 255 -12.07 -0.51 3.14
CA TYR A 255 -11.18 -1.64 2.86
C TYR A 255 -11.24 -2.68 3.99
N ARG A 256 -11.67 -3.90 3.66
CA ARG A 256 -11.57 -5.08 4.52
C ARG A 256 -10.34 -5.88 4.12
N PRO A 257 -9.26 -5.86 4.91
CA PRO A 257 -8.05 -6.61 4.62
C PRO A 257 -8.22 -8.10 4.90
N VAL A 258 -7.34 -8.90 4.29
CA VAL A 258 -7.14 -10.33 4.58
C VAL A 258 -6.54 -10.51 5.97
N SER A 259 -5.62 -9.64 6.36
CA SER A 259 -4.92 -9.68 7.65
C SER A 259 -5.10 -8.38 8.44
N ASP A 260 -5.15 -8.48 9.76
CA ASP A 260 -5.06 -7.31 10.62
C ASP A 260 -3.70 -6.62 10.46
N GLU A 261 -3.73 -5.28 10.45
CA GLU A 261 -2.53 -4.46 10.43
C GLU A 261 -1.67 -4.75 11.67
N SER A 262 -0.37 -4.95 11.46
CA SER A 262 0.60 -5.06 12.55
C SER A 262 0.72 -3.72 13.30
N ALA A 263 0.96 -3.78 14.61
CA ALA A 263 1.29 -2.61 15.42
C ALA A 263 2.55 -1.87 14.93
N LEU A 264 3.38 -2.54 14.11
CA LEU A 264 4.59 -1.98 13.50
C LEU A 264 4.33 -1.27 12.16
N GLY A 265 3.07 -1.15 11.72
CA GLY A 265 2.70 -0.39 10.52
C GLY A 265 2.97 -1.11 9.20
N TYR A 266 2.65 -2.40 9.12
CA TYR A 266 2.68 -3.22 7.90
C TYR A 266 1.57 -4.28 7.94
N PHE A 267 1.21 -4.85 6.79
CA PHE A 267 0.30 -6.01 6.75
C PHE A 267 1.07 -7.33 6.69
N PRO A 268 0.72 -8.33 7.50
CA PRO A 268 1.29 -9.67 7.38
C PRO A 268 1.06 -10.32 6.01
N ASP A 269 -0.10 -10.09 5.39
CA ASP A 269 -0.42 -10.60 4.05
C ASP A 269 -0.13 -9.56 2.97
N ILE A 270 0.67 -9.94 1.98
CA ILE A 270 1.06 -9.08 0.85
C ILE A 270 -0.14 -8.63 0.00
N MET A 271 -1.22 -9.41 -0.02
CA MET A 271 -2.44 -9.03 -0.74
C MET A 271 -3.00 -7.69 -0.25
N ASP A 272 -2.85 -7.39 1.03
CA ASP A 272 -3.37 -6.16 1.62
C ASP A 272 -2.66 -4.91 1.08
N GLU A 273 -1.33 -4.96 1.06
CA GLU A 273 -0.53 -3.88 0.48
C GLU A 273 -0.75 -3.76 -1.02
N LEU A 274 -0.88 -4.88 -1.76
CA LEU A 274 -1.15 -4.86 -3.20
C LEU A 274 -2.50 -4.23 -3.54
N MET A 275 -3.52 -4.42 -2.70
CA MET A 275 -4.85 -3.80 -2.89
C MET A 275 -4.79 -2.28 -2.72
N ILE A 276 -3.99 -1.79 -1.78
CA ILE A 276 -3.76 -0.36 -1.57
C ILE A 276 -2.95 0.24 -2.73
N LEU A 277 -1.84 -0.42 -3.11
CA LEU A 277 -1.00 0.00 -4.23
C LEU A 277 -1.79 0.02 -5.54
N ARG A 278 -2.72 -0.93 -5.74
CA ARG A 278 -3.62 -0.93 -6.90
C ARG A 278 -4.41 0.37 -7.02
N LEU A 279 -4.85 0.97 -5.91
CA LEU A 279 -5.56 2.27 -5.93
C LEU A 279 -4.60 3.42 -6.27
N ILE A 280 -3.40 3.41 -5.69
CA ILE A 280 -2.37 4.43 -5.94
C ILE A 280 -1.94 4.41 -7.42
N TYR A 281 -1.68 3.23 -7.99
CA TYR A 281 -1.29 3.06 -9.40
C TYR A 281 -2.43 3.25 -10.41
N GLN A 282 -3.65 3.61 -9.99
CA GLN A 282 -4.66 4.13 -10.93
C GLN A 282 -4.28 5.53 -11.43
N TYR A 283 -3.49 6.27 -10.64
CA TYR A 283 -2.98 7.58 -10.98
C TYR A 283 -1.77 7.50 -11.91
N HIS A 284 -1.66 8.51 -12.78
CA HIS A 284 -0.53 8.66 -13.67
C HIS A 284 0.68 9.22 -12.90
N LEU A 285 1.43 8.33 -12.25
CA LEU A 285 2.55 8.73 -11.39
C LEU A 285 3.79 9.12 -12.21
N ASP A 286 4.41 10.23 -11.82
CA ASP A 286 5.68 10.74 -12.36
C ASP A 286 6.49 11.37 -11.20
N PRO A 287 6.96 10.56 -10.23
CA PRO A 287 7.52 11.07 -8.99
C PRO A 287 8.80 11.89 -9.21
N VAL A 288 8.82 13.13 -8.72
CA VAL A 288 9.98 14.03 -8.73
C VAL A 288 10.43 14.40 -7.31
N THR A 289 11.73 14.36 -7.02
CA THR A 289 12.27 14.89 -5.76
C THR A 289 12.13 16.42 -5.71
N LEU A 290 11.59 16.98 -4.61
CA LEU A 290 11.60 18.43 -4.40
C LEU A 290 13.06 18.93 -4.36
N PRO A 291 13.37 20.08 -4.98
CA PRO A 291 14.70 20.69 -4.95
C PRO A 291 15.12 21.11 -3.53
#